data_AF-A0AAU0LQ01-F1
#
_entry.id   AF-A0AAU0LQ01-F1
#
_cell.length_a   1.000
_cell.length_b   1.000
_cell.length_c   1.000
_cell.angle_alpha   90.00
_cell.angle_beta   90.00
_cell.angle_gamma   90.00
#
_symmetry.space_group_name_H-M   'P 1'
#
loop_
_entity.id
_entity.type
_entity.pdbx_description
1 polymer ?
#
loop_
_entity_poly.entity_id
_entity_poly.type
_entity_poly.pdbx_seq_one_letter_code
_entity_poly.pdbx_strand_id
1 'polypeptide(L)'
;MNDRYPTGLRALPAGLSLLLAAALSCMAVPASAKPQPPAKNTAKSGAKAPAKPAAKAAARPTGKTAVKSKGKPAPATTRSAPAKAAAAAGVVGGAAAAGAAAAGGGASKGESGLSAAELAALQQHAEQGEASAQYALGSLYKRGQGVALDAETAARWYEKSAQQGYAPAQSDLGLMYANGRGVVRDDAQAVQWYRKAAEQGDAVAQNNLGLMLAEGRGAAKDPVQAVQWFQRSAEQGEAAGQYSLGVMYATGRGVAEDVAQALRWFVAAAGQGHVDAQFNAGMLYAEGGVVDRDMAQAAHWLEKAAEQGSAAAQSNLGVLYANGQGVPASDKQAARWLERAAQQGDALAQSNLASLYSSGKGVERSPSQAYFWMLLAAGKDSSLAAKRDSMAQPLSAAERARAERQAAAWKAKPAP
;
A
#
# COMPACT_ATOMS: atom_id res chain seq x y z
N MET A 1 27.25 -33.18 -21.45
CA MET A 1 27.69 -31.99 -22.20
C MET A 1 26.48 -31.34 -22.87
N ASN A 2 25.91 -30.32 -22.22
CA ASN A 2 25.11 -29.29 -22.89
C ASN A 2 25.02 -28.08 -21.95
N ASP A 3 26.19 -27.55 -21.57
CA ASP A 3 26.31 -26.19 -21.05
C ASP A 3 26.16 -25.23 -22.22
N ARG A 4 24.92 -24.79 -22.47
CA ARG A 4 24.68 -23.57 -23.27
C ARG A 4 24.18 -22.50 -22.31
N TYR A 5 25.01 -21.47 -22.19
CA TYR A 5 24.84 -20.12 -21.60
C TYR A 5 25.77 -19.81 -20.41
N PRO A 6 27.06 -19.49 -20.66
CA PRO A 6 27.81 -18.66 -19.72
C PRO A 6 27.49 -17.17 -19.98
N THR A 7 27.23 -16.41 -18.91
CA THR A 7 27.19 -14.93 -18.79
C THR A 7 25.87 -14.18 -19.06
N GLY A 8 25.52 -13.30 -18.11
CA GLY A 8 24.65 -12.15 -18.37
C GLY A 8 24.19 -11.40 -17.13
N LEU A 9 23.00 -11.78 -16.63
CA LEU A 9 22.27 -11.05 -15.61
C LEU A 9 22.13 -11.89 -14.34
N ARG A 10 22.15 -11.25 -13.17
CA ARG A 10 21.82 -11.94 -11.92
C ARG A 10 20.36 -12.43 -12.01
N ALA A 11 20.17 -13.71 -11.76
CA ALA A 11 18.85 -14.33 -11.67
C ALA A 11 18.03 -13.71 -10.54
N LEU A 12 16.71 -13.91 -10.59
CA LEU A 12 15.79 -13.56 -9.50
C LEU A 12 16.36 -14.13 -8.19
N PRO A 13 16.40 -13.35 -7.09
CA PRO A 13 16.83 -13.89 -5.81
C PRO A 13 15.89 -15.06 -5.45
N ALA A 14 16.48 -16.22 -5.15
CA ALA A 14 15.73 -17.40 -4.77
C ALA A 14 15.23 -17.27 -3.32
N GLY A 15 13.95 -17.59 -3.10
CA GLY A 15 13.38 -17.87 -1.79
C GLY A 15 12.39 -16.83 -1.27
N LEU A 16 11.41 -17.37 -0.52
CA LEU A 16 10.58 -16.71 0.50
C LEU A 16 11.29 -15.60 1.32
N SER A 17 12.63 -15.60 1.39
CA SER A 17 13.42 -14.57 2.06
C SER A 17 13.20 -13.14 1.52
N LEU A 18 12.81 -12.94 0.25
CA LEU A 18 12.43 -11.60 -0.24
C LEU A 18 10.99 -11.20 0.12
N LEU A 19 10.07 -12.17 0.23
CA LEU A 19 8.71 -11.93 0.75
C LEU A 19 8.79 -11.34 2.17
N LEU A 20 9.74 -11.80 2.98
CA LEU A 20 9.99 -11.26 4.33
C LEU A 20 10.45 -9.79 4.32
N ALA A 21 11.39 -9.41 3.45
CA ALA A 21 11.96 -8.06 3.47
C ALA A 21 10.99 -6.99 2.95
N ALA A 22 10.22 -7.29 1.90
CA ALA A 22 9.24 -6.36 1.34
C ALA A 22 7.96 -6.27 2.20
N ALA A 23 7.47 -7.38 2.75
CA ALA A 23 6.25 -7.38 3.56
C ALA A 23 6.43 -6.65 4.90
N LEU A 24 7.62 -6.70 5.52
CA LEU A 24 7.91 -5.92 6.74
C LEU A 24 8.01 -4.40 6.46
N SER A 25 8.45 -4.00 5.26
CA SER A 25 8.55 -2.58 4.90
C SER A 25 7.23 -1.99 4.36
N CYS A 26 6.37 -2.79 3.72
CA CYS A 26 5.06 -2.32 3.22
C CYS A 26 3.94 -2.33 4.26
N MET A 27 4.04 -3.14 5.33
CA MET A 27 3.08 -3.08 6.45
C MET A 27 3.30 -1.85 7.35
N ALA A 28 4.53 -1.32 7.37
CA ALA A 28 4.80 -0.04 7.98
C ALA A 28 4.22 1.07 7.08
N VAL A 29 3.10 1.66 7.49
CA VAL A 29 2.72 3.00 7.00
C VAL A 29 3.97 3.87 7.17
N PRO A 30 4.49 4.51 6.09
CA PRO A 30 5.65 5.35 6.23
C PRO A 30 5.34 6.36 7.33
N ALA A 31 6.22 6.44 8.33
CA ALA A 31 6.22 7.56 9.27
C ALA A 31 6.39 8.82 8.40
N SER A 32 5.26 9.39 8.00
CA SER A 32 5.23 10.45 7.01
C SER A 32 5.89 11.68 7.62
N ALA A 33 6.57 12.40 6.74
CA ALA A 33 7.36 13.60 6.95
C ALA A 33 6.90 14.46 8.15
N LYS A 34 7.90 15.04 8.82
CA LYS A 34 7.76 16.05 9.88
C LYS A 34 6.54 16.96 9.64
N PRO A 35 5.79 17.32 10.70
CA PRO A 35 4.58 18.13 10.58
C PRO A 35 4.85 19.36 9.73
N GLN A 36 4.07 19.53 8.65
CA GLN A 36 4.03 20.81 7.95
C GLN A 36 3.57 21.86 8.97
N PRO A 37 4.33 22.96 9.16
CA PRO A 37 3.86 24.04 10.01
C PRO A 37 2.55 24.60 9.43
N PRO A 38 1.60 25.03 10.27
CA PRO A 38 0.35 25.59 9.78
C PRO A 38 0.64 26.77 8.86
N ALA A 39 -0.01 26.78 7.71
CA ALA A 39 -0.05 27.96 6.85
C ALA A 39 -0.55 29.13 7.71
N LYS A 40 0.29 30.15 7.88
CA LYS A 40 -0.06 31.37 8.61
C LYS A 40 -1.18 32.08 7.85
N ASN A 41 -2.43 31.76 8.18
CA ASN A 41 -3.57 32.50 7.69
C ASN A 41 -4.02 33.47 8.79
N THR A 42 -3.64 34.73 8.65
CA THR A 42 -4.01 35.82 9.54
C THR A 42 -5.48 36.17 9.33
N ALA A 43 -6.37 35.43 9.98
CA ALA A 43 -7.76 35.84 10.16
C ALA A 43 -8.03 36.07 11.65
N LYS A 44 -8.14 37.35 12.02
CA LYS A 44 -8.60 37.79 13.34
C LYS A 44 -10.00 37.21 13.59
N SER A 45 -10.15 36.35 14.58
CA SER A 45 -11.44 36.14 15.23
C SER A 45 -11.24 36.19 16.74
N GLY A 46 -11.84 37.21 17.36
CA GLY A 46 -12.00 37.28 18.80
C GLY A 46 -13.24 36.47 19.17
N ALA A 47 -13.07 35.42 19.96
CA ALA A 47 -14.15 34.81 20.70
C ALA A 47 -13.61 34.21 21.99
N LYS A 48 -14.17 34.71 23.09
CA LYS A 48 -13.82 34.50 24.49
C LYS A 48 -14.30 33.12 24.92
N ALA A 49 -13.41 32.30 25.48
CA ALA A 49 -13.76 31.05 26.14
C ALA A 49 -14.61 31.29 27.41
N PRO A 50 -15.56 30.40 27.72
CA PRO A 50 -15.94 30.19 29.11
C PRO A 50 -15.55 28.79 29.61
N ALA A 51 -15.32 28.77 30.91
CA ALA A 51 -14.72 27.71 31.70
C ALA A 51 -15.60 26.48 31.89
N LYS A 52 -14.90 25.36 32.12
CA LYS A 52 -15.35 24.06 32.63
C LYS A 52 -16.03 24.20 34.01
N PRO A 53 -16.99 23.33 34.35
CA PRO A 53 -17.06 22.82 35.71
C PRO A 53 -16.87 21.30 35.79
N ALA A 54 -16.32 20.91 36.93
CA ALA A 54 -15.87 19.58 37.28
C ALA A 54 -17.00 18.63 37.73
N ALA A 55 -16.73 17.35 37.51
CA ALA A 55 -17.17 16.11 38.15
C ALA A 55 -18.31 16.13 39.19
N LYS A 56 -19.21 15.15 39.05
CA LYS A 56 -19.68 14.33 40.18
C LYS A 56 -19.91 12.87 39.77
N ALA A 57 -19.25 11.99 40.50
CA ALA A 57 -19.43 10.54 40.49
C ALA A 57 -20.70 10.14 41.26
N ALA A 58 -21.39 9.10 40.82
CA ALA A 58 -22.19 8.23 41.68
C ALA A 58 -22.50 6.88 41.01
N ALA A 59 -21.98 5.83 41.66
CA ALA A 59 -22.59 4.53 41.95
C ALA A 59 -23.31 3.69 40.88
N ARG A 60 -22.73 2.50 40.68
CA ARG A 60 -23.33 1.20 40.32
C ARG A 60 -24.70 0.95 41.01
N PRO A 61 -25.54 0.10 40.38
CA PRO A 61 -25.83 -1.16 41.06
C PRO A 61 -25.68 -2.38 40.16
N THR A 62 -25.25 -3.45 40.82
CA THR A 62 -25.25 -4.85 40.40
C THR A 62 -26.67 -5.38 40.24
N GLY A 63 -26.95 -6.08 39.14
CA GLY A 63 -28.19 -6.83 38.95
C GLY A 63 -27.99 -7.94 37.93
N LYS A 64 -27.69 -9.14 38.43
CA LYS A 64 -27.73 -10.39 37.66
C LYS A 64 -29.19 -10.76 37.44
N THR A 65 -29.61 -10.96 36.20
CA THR A 65 -30.70 -11.89 35.87
C THR A 65 -30.41 -12.57 34.55
N ALA A 66 -30.33 -13.90 34.63
CA ALA A 66 -30.25 -14.81 33.51
C ALA A 66 -31.63 -14.98 32.88
N VAL A 67 -31.72 -14.96 31.55
CA VAL A 67 -32.83 -15.55 30.81
C VAL A 67 -32.28 -16.39 29.67
N LYS A 68 -32.60 -17.69 29.73
CA LYS A 68 -32.41 -18.68 28.66
C LYS A 68 -33.55 -18.56 27.64
N SER A 69 -33.23 -18.60 26.35
CA SER A 69 -34.04 -19.24 25.29
C SER A 69 -33.10 -19.43 24.08
N LYS A 70 -32.69 -20.64 23.68
CA LYS A 70 -33.39 -21.73 22.97
C LYS A 70 -34.23 -21.24 21.78
N GLY A 71 -33.65 -21.36 20.58
CA GLY A 71 -34.34 -21.32 19.29
C GLY A 71 -33.39 -21.69 18.15
N LYS A 72 -33.49 -22.93 17.65
CA LYS A 72 -32.76 -23.47 16.48
C LYS A 72 -33.37 -22.91 15.17
N PRO A 73 -32.64 -22.89 14.03
CA PRO A 73 -33.05 -22.19 12.81
C PRO A 73 -33.82 -23.10 11.83
N ALA A 74 -34.57 -22.48 10.91
CA ALA A 74 -35.17 -23.10 9.74
C ALA A 74 -34.68 -22.41 8.45
N PRO A 75 -34.71 -23.10 7.29
CA PRO A 75 -33.67 -22.99 6.27
C PRO A 75 -33.99 -21.99 5.14
N ALA A 76 -32.96 -21.35 4.60
CA ALA A 76 -33.03 -20.60 3.36
C ALA A 76 -32.65 -21.49 2.17
N THR A 77 -33.60 -21.71 1.27
CA THR A 77 -33.40 -22.27 -0.07
C THR A 77 -33.22 -21.16 -1.10
N THR A 78 -32.53 -21.52 -2.18
CA THR A 78 -32.42 -20.87 -3.50
C THR A 78 -31.38 -19.75 -3.62
N ARG A 79 -30.70 -19.53 -4.75
CA ARG A 79 -30.34 -20.30 -5.96
C ARG A 79 -29.32 -19.40 -6.68
N SER A 80 -28.30 -20.00 -7.25
CA SER A 80 -27.16 -19.38 -7.91
C SER A 80 -27.44 -18.77 -9.30
N ALA A 81 -26.59 -17.80 -9.65
CA ALA A 81 -26.08 -17.38 -10.98
C ALA A 81 -26.74 -16.18 -11.70
N PRO A 82 -26.03 -15.50 -12.65
CA PRO A 82 -24.68 -14.95 -12.55
C PRO A 82 -24.60 -13.46 -12.99
N ALA A 83 -23.54 -12.76 -12.56
CA ALA A 83 -23.25 -11.37 -12.92
C ALA A 83 -22.60 -11.25 -14.31
N LYS A 84 -23.10 -10.32 -15.14
CA LYS A 84 -22.48 -9.88 -16.40
C LYS A 84 -21.40 -8.85 -16.11
N ALA A 85 -20.23 -9.08 -16.72
CA ALA A 85 -19.10 -8.17 -16.75
C ALA A 85 -19.38 -6.92 -17.61
N ALA A 86 -18.91 -5.76 -17.15
CA ALA A 86 -18.68 -4.59 -17.98
C ALA A 86 -17.35 -3.93 -17.55
N ALA A 87 -16.46 -3.80 -18.51
CA ALA A 87 -15.12 -3.21 -18.38
C ALA A 87 -15.17 -1.68 -18.29
N ALA A 88 -14.25 -1.09 -17.54
CA ALA A 88 -13.86 0.31 -17.71
C ALA A 88 -12.41 0.54 -17.29
N ALA A 89 -11.76 1.39 -18.08
CA ALA A 89 -10.35 1.74 -18.11
C ALA A 89 -9.86 2.51 -16.86
N GLY A 90 -8.57 2.33 -16.55
CA GLY A 90 -7.92 2.85 -15.35
C GLY A 90 -7.48 4.32 -15.39
N VAL A 91 -7.18 4.82 -14.19
CA VAL A 91 -6.25 5.92 -13.88
C VAL A 91 -5.66 5.66 -12.47
N VAL A 92 -4.37 5.95 -12.36
CA VAL A 92 -3.35 5.83 -11.29
C VAL A 92 -3.75 5.80 -9.79
N GLY A 93 -3.23 4.75 -9.13
CA GLY A 93 -2.44 4.72 -7.88
C GLY A 93 -2.52 5.87 -6.86
N GLY A 94 -3.16 5.58 -5.74
CA GLY A 94 -3.12 6.36 -4.50
C GLY A 94 -4.03 5.74 -3.45
N ALA A 95 -3.50 4.81 -2.65
CA ALA A 95 -4.27 4.09 -1.63
C ALA A 95 -4.60 5.01 -0.43
N ALA A 96 -5.88 5.39 -0.30
CA ALA A 96 -6.59 5.61 0.96
C ALA A 96 -8.08 5.93 0.71
N ALA A 97 -8.96 5.00 1.13
CA ALA A 97 -10.36 5.16 1.49
C ALA A 97 -11.31 5.95 0.57
N ALA A 98 -12.21 5.21 -0.10
CA ALA A 98 -13.52 5.72 -0.50
C ALA A 98 -14.55 4.59 -0.53
N GLY A 99 -15.20 4.36 0.61
CA GLY A 99 -16.48 3.65 0.70
C GLY A 99 -17.60 4.67 0.87
N ALA A 100 -18.22 5.10 -0.22
CA ALA A 100 -19.52 5.76 -0.18
C ALA A 100 -20.26 5.48 -1.50
N ALA A 101 -21.15 4.49 -1.46
CA ALA A 101 -22.18 4.30 -2.48
C ALA A 101 -23.53 4.69 -1.88
N ALA A 102 -24.13 5.78 -2.38
CA ALA A 102 -25.54 5.89 -2.74
C ALA A 102 -25.92 7.35 -3.09
N ALA A 103 -26.02 7.65 -4.37
CA ALA A 103 -27.13 8.38 -5.00
C ALA A 103 -26.88 8.41 -6.51
N GLY A 104 -27.78 7.78 -7.28
CA GLY A 104 -27.66 7.67 -8.73
C GLY A 104 -27.89 8.98 -9.47
N GLY A 105 -27.27 9.10 -10.64
CA GLY A 105 -27.51 10.20 -11.59
C GLY A 105 -26.39 10.27 -12.63
N GLY A 106 -26.74 10.22 -13.91
CA GLY A 106 -25.82 10.10 -15.04
C GLY A 106 -24.78 11.22 -15.18
N ALA A 107 -23.71 10.88 -15.90
CA ALA A 107 -22.49 11.65 -16.06
C ALA A 107 -22.64 12.92 -16.90
N SER A 108 -21.93 13.98 -16.48
CA SER A 108 -21.15 14.85 -17.37
C SER A 108 -20.02 15.53 -16.61
N LYS A 109 -18.82 15.54 -17.20
CA LYS A 109 -17.61 16.21 -16.69
C LYS A 109 -17.84 17.73 -16.59
N GLY A 110 -17.83 18.27 -15.37
CA GLY A 110 -17.82 19.70 -15.07
C GLY A 110 -17.90 19.90 -13.55
N GLU A 111 -16.93 20.59 -12.96
CA GLU A 111 -16.95 21.14 -11.59
C GLU A 111 -17.50 20.21 -10.48
N SER A 112 -16.70 19.24 -10.03
CA SER A 112 -17.07 18.34 -8.92
C SER A 112 -16.92 19.01 -7.53
N GLY A 113 -17.50 20.18 -7.34
CA GLY A 113 -17.60 20.87 -6.06
C GLY A 113 -19.06 21.09 -5.71
N LEU A 114 -19.44 20.83 -4.45
CA LEU A 114 -20.75 21.23 -3.94
C LEU A 114 -20.94 22.73 -4.18
N SER A 115 -22.12 23.12 -4.67
CA SER A 115 -22.51 24.52 -4.73
C SER A 115 -22.54 25.15 -3.33
N ALA A 116 -22.45 26.48 -3.26
CA ALA A 116 -22.51 27.19 -1.97
C ALA A 116 -23.81 26.87 -1.19
N ALA A 117 -24.92 26.64 -1.89
CA ALA A 117 -26.20 26.27 -1.28
C ALA A 117 -26.18 24.85 -0.71
N GLU A 118 -25.60 23.88 -1.44
CA GLU A 118 -25.47 22.50 -0.96
C GLU A 118 -24.51 22.40 0.23
N LEU A 119 -23.41 23.16 0.23
CA LEU A 119 -22.50 23.24 1.36
C LEU A 119 -23.19 23.85 2.60
N ALA A 120 -23.97 24.93 2.42
CA ALA A 120 -24.70 25.55 3.52
C ALA A 120 -25.76 24.59 4.10
N ALA A 121 -26.50 23.89 3.25
CA ALA A 121 -27.44 22.86 3.70
C ALA A 121 -26.71 21.74 4.47
N LEU A 122 -25.62 21.21 3.92
CA LEU A 122 -24.83 20.17 4.59
C LEU A 122 -24.33 20.63 5.97
N GLN A 123 -23.87 21.88 6.07
CA GLN A 123 -23.42 22.47 7.32
C GLN A 123 -24.57 22.56 8.33
N GLN A 124 -25.76 23.00 7.90
CA GLN A 124 -26.95 23.02 8.74
C GLN A 124 -27.30 21.62 9.27
N HIS A 125 -27.30 20.59 8.41
CA HIS A 125 -27.55 19.20 8.82
C HIS A 125 -26.50 18.70 9.82
N ALA A 126 -25.21 19.01 9.59
CA ALA A 126 -24.13 18.62 10.49
C ALA A 126 -24.25 19.30 11.87
N GLU A 127 -24.65 20.58 11.88
CA GLU A 127 -24.91 21.37 13.10
C GLU A 127 -26.15 20.87 13.87
N GLN A 128 -27.15 20.36 13.17
CA GLN A 128 -28.33 19.70 13.75
C GLN A 128 -28.04 18.32 14.36
N GLY A 129 -26.80 17.82 14.21
CA GLY A 129 -26.37 16.58 14.85
C GLY A 129 -26.39 15.36 13.93
N GLU A 130 -26.75 15.49 12.65
CA GLU A 130 -26.85 14.34 11.76
C GLU A 130 -25.46 13.72 11.49
N ALA A 131 -25.25 12.48 11.93
CA ALA A 131 -23.93 11.83 11.90
C ALA A 131 -23.35 11.68 10.47
N SER A 132 -24.18 11.36 9.48
CA SER A 132 -23.81 11.30 8.06
C SER A 132 -23.37 12.66 7.52
N ALA A 133 -24.09 13.73 7.87
CA ALA A 133 -23.75 15.09 7.46
C ALA A 133 -22.45 15.57 8.12
N GLN A 134 -22.25 15.27 9.41
CA GLN A 134 -20.99 15.54 10.11
C GLN A 134 -19.82 14.81 9.46
N TYR A 135 -19.99 13.54 9.10
CA TYR A 135 -18.96 12.79 8.38
C TYR A 135 -18.65 13.39 7.00
N ALA A 136 -19.69 13.72 6.23
CA ALA A 136 -19.53 14.31 4.91
C ALA A 136 -18.80 15.66 4.99
N LEU A 137 -19.18 16.52 5.95
CA LEU A 137 -18.53 17.81 6.17
C LEU A 137 -17.06 17.64 6.58
N GLY A 138 -16.76 16.69 7.48
CA GLY A 138 -15.38 16.34 7.83
C GLY A 138 -14.56 15.89 6.60
N SER A 139 -15.17 15.12 5.71
CA SER A 139 -14.55 14.67 4.46
C SER A 139 -14.26 15.79 3.47
N LEU A 140 -15.09 16.84 3.43
CA LEU A 140 -14.82 18.03 2.63
C LEU A 140 -13.60 18.79 3.15
N TYR A 141 -13.51 19.01 4.47
CA TYR A 141 -12.34 19.65 5.09
C TYR A 141 -11.07 18.82 4.94
N LYS A 142 -11.15 17.48 5.01
CA LYS A 142 -10.01 16.57 4.76
C LYS A 142 -9.46 16.70 3.34
N ARG A 143 -10.34 16.91 2.34
CA ARG A 143 -10.00 16.95 0.91
C ARG A 143 -9.86 18.36 0.33
N GLY A 144 -10.25 19.40 1.06
CA GLY A 144 -10.28 20.78 0.54
C GLY A 144 -11.30 20.98 -0.59
N GLN A 145 -12.43 20.25 -0.57
CA GLN A 145 -13.45 20.31 -1.62
C GLN A 145 -14.55 21.30 -1.21
N GLY A 146 -14.62 22.45 -1.89
CA GLY A 146 -15.58 23.53 -1.56
C GLY A 146 -15.25 24.31 -0.27
N VAL A 147 -14.26 23.86 0.50
CA VAL A 147 -13.72 24.51 1.70
C VAL A 147 -12.20 24.44 1.69
N ALA A 148 -11.52 25.32 2.43
CA ALA A 148 -10.08 25.19 2.62
C ALA A 148 -9.75 23.87 3.33
N LEU A 149 -8.66 23.21 2.89
CA LEU A 149 -8.18 22.00 3.54
C LEU A 149 -7.83 22.31 4.99
N ASP A 150 -8.47 21.60 5.93
CA ASP A 150 -8.28 21.77 7.36
C ASP A 150 -8.45 20.43 8.07
N ALA A 151 -7.32 19.82 8.44
CA ALA A 151 -7.33 18.53 9.11
C ALA A 151 -7.87 18.62 10.55
N GLU A 152 -7.69 19.72 11.26
CA GLU A 152 -8.20 19.84 12.64
C GLU A 152 -9.72 19.95 12.63
N THR A 153 -10.27 20.74 11.70
CA THR A 153 -11.73 20.85 11.54
C THR A 153 -12.33 19.53 11.06
N ALA A 154 -11.67 18.82 10.14
CA ALA A 154 -12.08 17.47 9.73
C ALA A 154 -12.15 16.51 10.93
N ALA A 155 -11.13 16.50 11.78
CA ALA A 155 -11.07 15.64 12.96
C ALA A 155 -12.24 15.90 13.91
N ARG A 156 -12.57 17.17 14.17
CA ARG A 156 -13.68 17.55 15.06
C ARG A 156 -15.04 17.08 14.53
N TRP A 157 -15.26 17.17 13.21
CA TRP A 157 -16.49 16.70 12.61
C TRP A 157 -16.59 15.17 12.58
N TYR A 158 -15.48 14.49 12.26
CA TYR A 158 -15.41 13.03 12.39
C TYR A 158 -15.61 12.58 13.82
N GLU A 159 -15.05 13.27 14.82
CA GLU A 159 -15.26 12.94 16.22
C GLU A 159 -16.73 13.01 16.63
N LYS A 160 -17.44 14.09 16.27
CA LYS A 160 -18.88 14.20 16.53
C LYS A 160 -19.67 13.05 15.88
N SER A 161 -19.35 12.69 14.64
CA SER A 161 -20.00 11.59 13.92
C SER A 161 -19.65 10.22 14.51
N ALA A 162 -18.39 10.01 14.87
CA ALA A 162 -17.86 8.77 15.44
C ALA A 162 -18.41 8.48 16.84
N GLN A 163 -18.61 9.53 17.65
CA GLN A 163 -19.25 9.46 18.96
C GLN A 163 -20.70 8.98 18.87
N GLN A 164 -21.38 9.23 17.75
CA GLN A 164 -22.73 8.73 17.47
C GLN A 164 -22.76 7.30 16.91
N GLY A 165 -21.61 6.66 16.74
CA GLY A 165 -21.52 5.29 16.26
C GLY A 165 -21.26 5.14 14.76
N TYR A 166 -21.14 6.23 14.00
CA TYR A 166 -21.00 6.13 12.54
C TYR A 166 -19.65 5.50 12.14
N ALA A 167 -19.68 4.24 11.68
CA ALA A 167 -18.49 3.43 11.46
C ALA A 167 -17.45 4.06 10.50
N PRO A 168 -17.83 4.67 9.37
CA PRO A 168 -16.85 5.36 8.51
C PRO A 168 -16.12 6.50 9.23
N ALA A 169 -16.82 7.27 10.08
CA ALA A 169 -16.20 8.33 10.87
C ALA A 169 -15.26 7.79 11.95
N GLN A 170 -15.62 6.66 12.58
CA GLN A 170 -14.75 5.98 13.54
C GLN A 170 -13.48 5.46 12.85
N SER A 171 -13.61 4.88 11.65
CA SER A 171 -12.48 4.41 10.85
C SER A 171 -11.55 5.58 10.45
N ASP A 172 -12.10 6.66 9.91
CA ASP A 172 -11.34 7.85 9.51
C ASP A 172 -10.70 8.57 10.70
N LEU A 173 -11.39 8.67 11.84
CA LEU A 173 -10.82 9.25 13.06
C LEU A 173 -9.69 8.38 13.63
N GLY A 174 -9.83 7.05 13.58
CA GLY A 174 -8.76 6.12 13.92
C GLY A 174 -7.50 6.36 13.08
N LEU A 175 -7.67 6.60 11.78
CA LEU A 175 -6.58 6.95 10.87
C LEU A 175 -5.91 8.28 11.20
N MET A 176 -6.71 9.29 11.57
CA MET A 176 -6.18 10.59 11.98
C MET A 176 -5.33 10.48 13.25
N TYR A 177 -5.77 9.70 14.24
CA TYR A 177 -4.97 9.41 15.44
C TYR A 177 -3.71 8.59 15.14
N ALA A 178 -3.79 7.59 14.26
CA ALA A 178 -2.65 6.74 13.91
C ALA A 178 -1.52 7.53 13.21
N ASN A 179 -1.88 8.55 12.43
CA ASN A 179 -0.95 9.34 11.62
C ASN A 179 -0.66 10.74 12.18
N GLY A 180 -1.39 11.17 13.22
CA GLY A 180 -1.25 12.52 13.80
C GLY A 180 -1.68 13.65 12.86
N ARG A 181 -2.64 13.38 11.97
CA ARG A 181 -3.15 14.39 11.02
C ARG A 181 -4.39 15.05 11.60
N GLY A 182 -4.31 16.34 11.93
CA GLY A 182 -5.43 17.09 12.52
C GLY A 182 -5.70 16.81 14.00
N VAL A 183 -4.99 15.83 14.58
CA VAL A 183 -4.99 15.49 16.00
C VAL A 183 -3.56 15.13 16.41
N VAL A 184 -3.26 15.21 17.71
CA VAL A 184 -2.00 14.66 18.22
C VAL A 184 -2.01 13.14 18.00
N ARG A 185 -0.91 12.60 17.46
CA ARG A 185 -0.78 11.17 17.22
C ARG A 185 -0.98 10.39 18.52
N ASP A 186 -1.89 9.42 18.51
CA ASP A 186 -2.19 8.54 19.63
C ASP A 186 -2.61 7.17 19.10
N ASP A 187 -1.66 6.24 19.04
CA ASP A 187 -1.93 4.89 18.52
C ASP A 187 -2.95 4.13 19.39
N ALA A 188 -3.08 4.44 20.69
CA ALA A 188 -4.06 3.77 21.56
C ALA A 188 -5.50 4.25 21.26
N GLN A 189 -5.68 5.56 21.04
CA GLN A 189 -6.96 6.09 20.54
C GLN A 189 -7.31 5.53 19.16
N ALA A 190 -6.32 5.40 18.26
CA ALA A 190 -6.53 4.79 16.96
C ALA A 190 -7.08 3.36 17.07
N VAL A 191 -6.46 2.51 17.91
CA VAL A 191 -6.97 1.15 18.18
C VAL A 191 -8.40 1.16 18.70
N GLN A 192 -8.74 2.08 19.62
CA GLN A 192 -10.10 2.16 20.17
C GLN A 192 -11.13 2.49 19.09
N TRP A 193 -10.83 3.46 18.23
CA TRP A 193 -11.74 3.86 17.15
C TRP A 193 -11.84 2.82 16.04
N TYR A 194 -10.72 2.25 15.61
CA TYR A 194 -10.73 1.14 14.65
C TYR A 194 -11.50 -0.05 15.19
N ARG A 195 -11.37 -0.40 16.47
CA ARG A 195 -12.13 -1.50 17.07
C ARG A 195 -13.64 -1.28 16.98
N LYS A 196 -14.12 -0.08 17.33
CA LYS A 196 -15.55 0.25 17.23
C LYS A 196 -16.06 0.13 15.78
N ALA A 197 -15.29 0.61 14.80
CA ALA A 197 -15.66 0.50 13.39
C ALA A 197 -15.60 -0.95 12.88
N ALA A 198 -14.55 -1.68 13.25
CA ALA A 198 -14.30 -3.06 12.83
C ALA A 198 -15.36 -4.03 13.37
N GLU A 199 -15.82 -3.82 14.60
CA GLU A 199 -16.93 -4.55 15.23
C GLU A 199 -18.27 -4.33 14.52
N GLN A 200 -18.42 -3.20 13.82
CA GLN A 200 -19.59 -2.89 12.99
C GLN A 200 -19.45 -3.40 11.54
N GLY A 201 -18.34 -4.04 11.20
CA GLY A 201 -18.11 -4.60 9.87
C GLY A 201 -17.30 -3.72 8.93
N ASP A 202 -16.80 -2.55 9.34
CA ASP A 202 -15.98 -1.70 8.47
C ASP A 202 -14.68 -2.42 8.06
N ALA A 203 -14.60 -2.86 6.80
CA ALA A 203 -13.52 -3.71 6.31
C ALA A 203 -12.15 -3.02 6.36
N VAL A 204 -12.12 -1.70 6.16
CA VAL A 204 -10.90 -0.88 6.26
C VAL A 204 -10.40 -0.83 7.71
N ALA A 205 -11.29 -0.58 8.67
CA ALA A 205 -10.95 -0.61 10.09
C ALA A 205 -10.54 -2.00 10.58
N GLN A 206 -11.15 -3.07 10.06
CA GLN A 206 -10.73 -4.43 10.35
C GLN A 206 -9.28 -4.67 9.90
N ASN A 207 -8.92 -4.28 8.67
CA ASN A 207 -7.53 -4.35 8.23
C ASN A 207 -6.60 -3.50 9.11
N ASN A 208 -6.96 -2.24 9.38
CA ASN A 208 -6.10 -1.34 10.15
C ASN A 208 -5.92 -1.79 11.60
N LEU A 209 -6.97 -2.29 12.24
CA LEU A 209 -6.87 -2.90 13.57
C LEU A 209 -5.97 -4.14 13.54
N GLY A 210 -6.11 -4.98 12.51
CA GLY A 210 -5.24 -6.13 12.28
C GLY A 210 -3.76 -5.71 12.20
N LEU A 211 -3.43 -4.68 11.42
CA LEU A 211 -2.06 -4.16 11.31
C LEU A 211 -1.53 -3.68 12.67
N MET A 212 -2.32 -2.88 13.39
CA MET A 212 -1.91 -2.37 14.71
C MET A 212 -1.63 -3.49 15.72
N LEU A 213 -2.44 -4.55 15.70
CA LEU A 213 -2.23 -5.74 16.55
C LEU A 213 -1.04 -6.59 16.09
N ALA A 214 -0.83 -6.75 14.78
CA ALA A 214 0.30 -7.51 14.24
C ALA A 214 1.65 -6.87 14.59
N GLU A 215 1.68 -5.53 14.73
CA GLU A 215 2.86 -4.73 15.07
C GLU A 215 2.98 -4.41 16.56
N GLY A 216 1.90 -4.52 17.33
CA GLY A 216 1.86 -4.07 18.73
C GLY A 216 1.85 -2.54 18.89
N ARG A 217 1.24 -1.83 17.94
CA ARG A 217 1.06 -0.38 17.99
C ARG A 217 -0.24 -0.04 18.70
N GLY A 218 -0.19 0.78 19.75
CA GLY A 218 -1.39 1.22 20.50
C GLY A 218 -2.07 0.13 21.34
N ALA A 219 -1.69 -1.14 21.16
CA ALA A 219 -2.14 -2.30 21.93
C ALA A 219 -1.02 -3.35 21.98
N ALA A 220 -1.19 -4.35 22.85
CA ALA A 220 -0.25 -5.48 22.89
C ALA A 220 -0.21 -6.20 21.53
N LYS A 221 0.99 -6.62 21.12
CA LYS A 221 1.19 -7.38 19.89
C LYS A 221 0.45 -8.72 19.96
N ASP A 222 -0.46 -8.94 19.03
CA ASP A 222 -1.26 -10.16 18.94
C ASP A 222 -1.47 -10.54 17.46
N PRO A 223 -0.53 -11.30 16.87
CA PRO A 223 -0.64 -11.69 15.47
C PRO A 223 -1.78 -12.68 15.21
N VAL A 224 -2.24 -13.42 16.22
CA VAL A 224 -3.37 -14.36 16.07
C VAL A 224 -4.67 -13.59 15.93
N GLN A 225 -4.88 -12.58 16.79
CA GLN A 225 -6.04 -11.70 16.66
C GLN A 225 -5.96 -10.85 15.39
N ALA A 226 -4.76 -10.45 14.96
CA ALA A 226 -4.57 -9.76 13.68
C ALA A 226 -5.07 -10.59 12.49
N VAL A 227 -4.73 -11.89 12.42
CA VAL A 227 -5.24 -12.80 11.37
C VAL A 227 -6.76 -12.82 11.35
N GLN A 228 -7.42 -12.87 12.51
CA GLN A 228 -8.89 -12.89 12.58
C GLN A 228 -9.50 -11.61 11.98
N TRP A 229 -8.90 -10.45 12.23
CA TRP A 229 -9.37 -9.19 11.67
C TRP A 229 -9.06 -9.06 10.18
N PHE A 230 -7.87 -9.47 9.74
CA PHE A 230 -7.53 -9.53 8.31
C PHE A 230 -8.46 -10.46 7.55
N GLN A 231 -8.81 -11.61 8.14
CA GLN A 231 -9.75 -12.55 7.55
C GLN A 231 -11.13 -11.92 7.32
N ARG A 232 -11.69 -11.23 8.32
CA ARG A 232 -12.97 -10.53 8.15
C ARG A 232 -12.91 -9.44 7.07
N SER A 233 -11.80 -8.71 6.99
CA SER A 233 -11.58 -7.69 5.96
C SER A 233 -11.47 -8.33 4.57
N ALA A 234 -10.69 -9.40 4.45
CA ALA A 234 -10.43 -10.11 3.20
C ALA A 234 -11.68 -10.79 2.63
N GLU A 235 -12.50 -11.39 3.51
CA GLU A 235 -13.78 -12.03 3.16
C GLU A 235 -14.82 -11.04 2.64
N GLN A 236 -14.72 -9.76 3.03
CA GLN A 236 -15.53 -8.67 2.48
C GLN A 236 -15.00 -8.13 1.15
N GLY A 237 -13.88 -8.65 0.65
CA GLY A 237 -13.30 -8.23 -0.62
C GLY A 237 -12.30 -7.07 -0.50
N GLU A 238 -11.96 -6.59 0.70
CA GLU A 238 -11.03 -5.46 0.85
C GLU A 238 -9.60 -5.87 0.44
N ALA A 239 -9.08 -5.25 -0.62
CA ALA A 239 -7.80 -5.63 -1.22
C ALA A 239 -6.62 -5.57 -0.22
N ALA A 240 -6.60 -4.57 0.67
CA ALA A 240 -5.58 -4.45 1.71
C ALA A 240 -5.70 -5.59 2.74
N GLY A 241 -6.91 -5.97 3.14
CA GLY A 241 -7.15 -7.10 4.04
C GLY A 241 -6.73 -8.43 3.42
N GLN A 242 -7.05 -8.64 2.13
CA GLN A 242 -6.62 -9.81 1.36
C GLN A 242 -5.09 -9.88 1.28
N TYR A 243 -4.42 -8.78 0.93
CA TYR A 243 -2.95 -8.72 0.92
C TYR A 243 -2.35 -9.05 2.29
N SER A 244 -2.83 -8.39 3.35
CA SER A 244 -2.35 -8.59 4.72
C SER A 244 -2.52 -10.05 5.16
N LEU A 245 -3.67 -10.67 4.88
CA LEU A 245 -3.89 -12.07 5.18
C LEU A 245 -2.97 -13.00 4.38
N GLY A 246 -2.74 -12.70 3.10
CA GLY A 246 -1.78 -13.40 2.26
C GLY A 246 -0.36 -13.38 2.84
N VAL A 247 0.07 -12.24 3.38
CA VAL A 247 1.36 -12.12 4.08
C VAL A 247 1.40 -12.97 5.35
N MET A 248 0.32 -13.01 6.14
CA MET A 248 0.30 -13.82 7.37
C MET A 248 0.45 -15.32 7.07
N TYR A 249 -0.22 -15.82 6.03
CA TYR A 249 -0.05 -17.19 5.55
C TYR A 249 1.33 -17.45 4.93
N ALA A 250 1.89 -16.50 4.17
CA ALA A 250 3.21 -16.66 3.55
C ALA A 250 4.35 -16.70 4.59
N THR A 251 4.16 -16.08 5.75
CA THR A 251 5.19 -15.94 6.78
C THR A 251 4.96 -16.79 8.03
N GLY A 252 3.82 -17.49 8.11
CA GLY A 252 3.43 -18.26 9.30
C GLY A 252 3.23 -17.40 10.55
N ARG A 253 2.95 -16.10 10.41
CA ARG A 253 2.76 -15.19 11.54
C ARG A 253 1.33 -15.26 12.03
N GLY A 254 1.12 -15.77 13.24
CA GLY A 254 -0.22 -15.86 13.86
C GLY A 254 -1.14 -16.93 13.25
N VAL A 255 -0.69 -17.61 12.20
CA VAL A 255 -1.33 -18.74 11.53
C VAL A 255 -0.25 -19.69 11.01
N ALA A 256 -0.56 -20.96 10.78
CA ALA A 256 0.39 -21.87 10.14
C ALA A 256 0.75 -21.36 8.73
N GLU A 257 2.00 -21.53 8.33
CA GLU A 257 2.46 -21.18 6.99
C GLU A 257 1.70 -22.00 5.94
N ASP A 258 1.15 -21.33 4.93
CA ASP A 258 0.41 -21.95 3.83
C ASP A 258 0.58 -21.10 2.56
N VAL A 259 1.54 -21.49 1.72
CA VAL A 259 1.85 -20.80 0.46
C VAL A 259 0.67 -20.82 -0.51
N ALA A 260 -0.17 -21.86 -0.49
CA ALA A 260 -1.32 -21.95 -1.36
C ALA A 260 -2.43 -20.97 -0.94
N GLN A 261 -2.67 -20.80 0.36
CA GLN A 261 -3.54 -19.73 0.87
C GLN A 261 -2.97 -18.35 0.58
N ALA A 262 -1.66 -18.16 0.78
CA ALA A 262 -1.00 -16.90 0.48
C ALA A 262 -1.21 -16.50 -0.98
N LEU A 263 -0.94 -17.41 -1.93
CA LEU A 263 -1.16 -17.17 -3.35
C LEU A 263 -2.63 -16.83 -3.66
N ARG A 264 -3.60 -17.56 -3.08
CA ARG A 264 -5.03 -17.28 -3.29
C ARG A 264 -5.38 -15.84 -2.89
N TRP A 265 -4.96 -15.41 -1.72
CA TRP A 265 -5.25 -14.06 -1.22
C TRP A 265 -4.47 -12.98 -1.98
N PHE A 266 -3.22 -13.23 -2.36
CA PHE A 266 -2.46 -12.32 -3.21
C PHE A 266 -3.11 -12.15 -4.58
N VAL A 267 -3.54 -13.23 -5.24
CA VAL A 267 -4.25 -13.16 -6.53
C VAL A 267 -5.57 -12.37 -6.40
N ALA A 268 -6.31 -12.56 -5.31
CA ALA A 268 -7.54 -11.80 -5.05
C ALA A 268 -7.26 -10.29 -4.94
N ALA A 269 -6.27 -9.89 -4.13
CA ALA A 269 -5.88 -8.48 -3.99
C ALA A 269 -5.27 -7.91 -5.28
N ALA A 270 -4.48 -8.72 -6.00
CA ALA A 270 -3.83 -8.36 -7.25
C ALA A 270 -4.85 -8.08 -8.37
N GLY A 271 -5.94 -8.86 -8.40
CA GLY A 271 -7.07 -8.65 -9.30
C GLY A 271 -7.76 -7.28 -9.12
N GLN A 272 -7.62 -6.68 -7.94
CA GLN A 272 -8.13 -5.34 -7.61
C GLN A 272 -7.09 -4.22 -7.80
N GLY A 273 -5.90 -4.55 -8.31
CA GLY A 273 -4.85 -3.57 -8.58
C GLY A 273 -3.81 -3.42 -7.47
N HIS A 274 -3.86 -4.19 -6.37
CA HIS A 274 -2.91 -4.05 -5.27
C HIS A 274 -1.48 -4.40 -5.71
N VAL A 275 -0.60 -3.40 -5.81
CA VAL A 275 0.73 -3.51 -6.42
C VAL A 275 1.61 -4.57 -5.75
N ASP A 276 1.69 -4.55 -4.42
CA ASP A 276 2.52 -5.54 -3.70
C ASP A 276 1.96 -6.96 -3.79
N ALA A 277 0.64 -7.10 -3.95
CA ALA A 277 0.01 -8.41 -4.12
C ALA A 277 0.27 -8.96 -5.52
N GLN A 278 0.25 -8.09 -6.54
CA GLN A 278 0.66 -8.43 -7.90
C GLN A 278 2.12 -8.90 -7.91
N PHE A 279 3.02 -8.14 -7.27
CA PHE A 279 4.43 -8.54 -7.16
C PHE A 279 4.57 -9.89 -6.46
N ASN A 280 3.96 -10.07 -5.29
CA ASN A 280 4.07 -11.31 -4.51
C ASN A 280 3.45 -12.51 -5.22
N ALA A 281 2.29 -12.35 -5.88
CA ALA A 281 1.70 -13.40 -6.70
C ALA A 281 2.65 -13.80 -7.85
N GLY A 282 3.24 -12.80 -8.53
CA GLY A 282 4.21 -13.04 -9.59
C GLY A 282 5.44 -13.82 -9.12
N MET A 283 5.97 -13.47 -7.93
CA MET A 283 7.10 -14.18 -7.33
C MET A 283 6.75 -15.62 -6.95
N LEU A 284 5.58 -15.87 -6.35
CA LEU A 284 5.14 -17.22 -5.99
C LEU A 284 4.96 -18.12 -7.22
N TYR A 285 4.40 -17.61 -8.30
CA TYR A 285 4.32 -18.36 -9.56
C TYR A 285 5.70 -18.63 -10.19
N ALA A 286 6.65 -17.71 -10.04
CA ALA A 286 8.00 -17.87 -10.58
C ALA A 286 8.83 -18.92 -9.81
N GLU A 287 8.67 -18.96 -8.49
CA GLU A 287 9.34 -19.90 -7.58
C GLU A 287 8.79 -21.32 -7.75
N GLY A 288 7.47 -21.47 -7.75
CA GLY A 288 6.81 -22.77 -7.72
C GLY A 288 6.96 -23.47 -6.36
N GLY A 289 6.95 -24.80 -6.35
CA GLY A 289 7.08 -25.61 -5.12
C GLY A 289 5.74 -26.23 -4.72
N VAL A 290 5.11 -25.72 -3.66
CA VAL A 290 3.76 -26.16 -3.22
C VAL A 290 2.69 -25.83 -4.26
N VAL A 291 2.93 -24.79 -5.06
CA VAL A 291 2.14 -24.42 -6.23
C VAL A 291 2.96 -24.69 -7.50
N ASP A 292 2.28 -25.10 -8.57
CA ASP A 292 2.96 -25.36 -9.85
C ASP A 292 3.62 -24.08 -10.36
N ARG A 293 4.87 -24.23 -10.81
CA ARG A 293 5.62 -23.12 -11.39
C ARG A 293 4.99 -22.70 -12.71
N ASP A 294 4.64 -21.42 -12.82
CA ASP A 294 4.06 -20.84 -14.04
C ASP A 294 4.72 -19.49 -14.35
N MET A 295 5.71 -19.50 -15.23
CA MET A 295 6.43 -18.28 -15.60
C MET A 295 5.55 -17.29 -16.39
N ALA A 296 4.50 -17.75 -17.08
CA ALA A 296 3.60 -16.87 -17.81
C ALA A 296 2.71 -16.07 -16.84
N GLN A 297 2.18 -16.73 -15.81
CA GLN A 297 1.48 -16.03 -14.72
C GLN A 297 2.43 -15.12 -13.93
N ALA A 298 3.67 -15.56 -13.69
CA ALA A 298 4.68 -14.73 -13.05
C ALA A 298 4.90 -13.42 -13.83
N ALA A 299 5.16 -13.52 -15.14
CA ALA A 299 5.34 -12.36 -16.00
C ALA A 299 4.10 -11.48 -16.04
N HIS A 300 2.91 -12.06 -16.13
CA HIS A 300 1.64 -11.31 -16.14
C HIS A 300 1.46 -10.42 -14.91
N TRP A 301 1.67 -10.96 -13.71
CA TRP A 301 1.49 -10.19 -12.48
C TRP A 301 2.63 -9.20 -12.24
N LEU A 302 3.87 -9.57 -12.58
CA LEU A 302 5.01 -8.66 -12.51
C LEU A 302 4.87 -7.49 -13.50
N GLU A 303 4.31 -7.72 -14.69
CA GLU A 303 4.01 -6.65 -15.66
C GLU A 303 3.00 -5.65 -15.09
N LYS A 304 1.89 -6.11 -14.51
CA LYS A 304 0.91 -5.24 -13.85
C LYS A 304 1.53 -4.41 -12.72
N ALA A 305 2.36 -5.03 -11.87
CA ALA A 305 3.04 -4.30 -10.79
C ALA A 305 4.07 -3.29 -11.33
N ALA A 306 4.79 -3.66 -12.39
CA ALA A 306 5.81 -2.84 -13.03
C ALA A 306 5.22 -1.61 -13.73
N GLU A 307 4.07 -1.76 -14.37
CA GLU A 307 3.29 -0.66 -14.97
C GLU A 307 2.81 0.36 -13.93
N GLN A 308 2.52 -0.10 -12.71
CA GLN A 308 2.17 0.76 -11.57
C GLN A 308 3.39 1.35 -10.84
N GLY A 309 4.61 1.11 -11.35
CA GLY A 309 5.83 1.75 -10.88
C GLY A 309 6.68 0.92 -9.91
N SER A 310 6.30 -0.31 -9.55
CA SER A 310 7.09 -1.13 -8.62
C SER A 310 8.49 -1.41 -9.18
N ALA A 311 9.53 -0.82 -8.58
CA ALA A 311 10.92 -0.98 -9.01
C ALA A 311 11.37 -2.46 -8.97
N ALA A 312 10.97 -3.20 -7.95
CA ALA A 312 11.25 -4.62 -7.82
C ALA A 312 10.60 -5.43 -8.95
N ALA A 313 9.32 -5.15 -9.26
CA ALA A 313 8.62 -5.79 -10.36
C ALA A 313 9.25 -5.47 -11.72
N GLN A 314 9.62 -4.20 -11.96
CA GLN A 314 10.32 -3.77 -13.16
C GLN A 314 11.67 -4.48 -13.32
N SER A 315 12.45 -4.60 -12.25
CA SER A 315 13.73 -5.31 -12.24
C SER A 315 13.56 -6.78 -12.63
N ASN A 316 12.61 -7.46 -11.99
CA ASN A 316 12.33 -8.88 -12.23
C ASN A 316 11.76 -9.12 -13.63
N LEU A 317 10.84 -8.29 -14.10
CA LEU A 317 10.28 -8.38 -15.46
C LEU A 317 11.37 -8.15 -16.52
N GLY A 318 12.31 -7.24 -16.27
CA GLY A 318 13.46 -7.04 -17.14
C GLY A 318 14.32 -8.29 -17.28
N VAL A 319 14.53 -9.03 -16.18
CA VAL A 319 15.21 -10.34 -16.19
C VAL A 319 14.40 -11.40 -16.94
N LEU A 320 13.07 -11.43 -16.79
CA LEU A 320 12.22 -12.36 -17.54
C LEU A 320 12.30 -12.15 -19.05
N TYR A 321 12.26 -10.90 -19.51
CA TYR A 321 12.43 -10.56 -20.92
C TYR A 321 13.84 -10.90 -21.45
N ALA A 322 14.89 -10.69 -20.66
CA ALA A 322 16.24 -11.04 -21.08
C ALA A 322 16.42 -12.55 -21.30
N ASN A 323 15.73 -13.36 -20.50
CA ASN A 323 15.86 -14.82 -20.52
C ASN A 323 14.75 -15.53 -21.32
N GLY A 324 13.74 -14.80 -21.80
CA GLY A 324 12.58 -15.40 -22.47
C GLY A 324 11.74 -16.30 -21.56
N GLN A 325 11.64 -15.96 -20.27
CA GLN A 325 10.95 -16.77 -19.27
C GLN A 325 9.51 -16.28 -19.09
N GLY A 326 8.53 -17.05 -19.55
CA GLY A 326 7.10 -16.68 -19.48
C GLY A 326 6.68 -15.60 -20.48
N VAL A 327 7.64 -14.97 -21.16
CA VAL A 327 7.47 -13.98 -22.23
C VAL A 327 8.47 -14.26 -23.35
N PRO A 328 8.21 -13.85 -24.60
CA PRO A 328 9.22 -13.90 -25.66
C PRO A 328 10.47 -13.10 -25.28
N ALA A 329 11.66 -13.67 -25.52
CA ALA A 329 12.92 -13.02 -25.21
C ALA A 329 13.05 -11.69 -25.97
N SER A 330 13.45 -10.62 -25.28
CA SER A 330 13.65 -9.31 -25.88
C SER A 330 14.60 -8.45 -25.04
N ASP A 331 15.85 -8.32 -25.51
CA ASP A 331 16.86 -7.46 -24.88
C ASP A 331 16.41 -5.98 -24.79
N LYS A 332 15.63 -5.48 -25.75
CA LYS A 332 15.12 -4.10 -25.74
C LYS A 332 14.13 -3.87 -24.58
N GLN A 333 13.16 -4.75 -24.41
CA GLN A 333 12.23 -4.71 -23.26
C GLN A 333 12.97 -4.92 -21.94
N ALA A 334 13.94 -5.85 -21.89
CA ALA A 334 14.78 -6.05 -20.72
C ALA A 334 15.49 -4.76 -20.31
N ALA A 335 16.18 -4.11 -21.25
CA ALA A 335 16.85 -2.83 -21.02
C ALA A 335 15.88 -1.74 -20.53
N ARG A 336 14.71 -1.61 -21.18
CA ARG A 336 13.70 -0.61 -20.82
C ARG A 336 13.20 -0.76 -19.38
N TRP A 337 12.88 -1.98 -18.96
CA TRP A 337 12.38 -2.23 -17.60
C TRP A 337 13.48 -2.10 -16.55
N LEU A 338 14.68 -2.62 -16.83
CA LEU A 338 15.83 -2.48 -15.94
C LEU A 338 16.25 -1.01 -15.78
N GLU A 339 16.17 -0.20 -16.84
CA GLU A 339 16.45 1.24 -16.75
C GLU A 339 15.47 1.96 -15.83
N ARG A 340 14.17 1.68 -15.93
CA ARG A 340 13.16 2.25 -15.02
C ARG A 340 13.42 1.88 -13.56
N ALA A 341 13.70 0.61 -13.28
CA ALA A 341 14.03 0.15 -11.93
C ALA A 341 15.35 0.75 -11.42
N ALA A 342 16.38 0.83 -12.27
CA ALA A 342 17.69 1.36 -11.91
C ALA A 342 17.64 2.87 -11.58
N GLN A 343 16.79 3.63 -12.28
CA GLN A 343 16.53 5.04 -12.00
C GLN A 343 15.87 5.25 -10.63
N GLN A 344 15.01 4.33 -10.19
CA GLN A 344 14.44 4.30 -8.84
C GLN A 344 15.43 3.80 -7.77
N GLY A 345 16.64 3.42 -8.18
CA GLY A 345 17.68 2.97 -7.27
C GLY A 345 17.69 1.47 -7.00
N ASP A 346 16.96 0.64 -7.74
CA ASP A 346 17.03 -0.81 -7.54
C ASP A 346 18.45 -1.34 -7.86
N ALA A 347 19.14 -1.91 -6.86
CA ALA A 347 20.54 -2.30 -6.98
C ALA A 347 20.73 -3.47 -7.97
N LEU A 348 19.78 -4.40 -7.98
CA LEU A 348 19.79 -5.53 -8.91
C LEU A 348 19.67 -5.01 -10.35
N ALA A 349 18.71 -4.11 -10.61
CA ALA A 349 18.51 -3.49 -11.91
C ALA A 349 19.74 -2.69 -12.35
N GLN A 350 20.35 -1.90 -11.46
CA GLN A 350 21.58 -1.17 -11.76
C GLN A 350 22.71 -2.13 -12.18
N SER A 351 22.90 -3.24 -11.48
CA SER A 351 23.94 -4.23 -11.82
C SER A 351 23.66 -4.97 -13.14
N ASN A 352 22.39 -5.23 -13.44
CA ASN A 352 21.93 -5.91 -14.64
C ASN A 352 22.00 -4.97 -15.86
N LEU A 353 21.57 -3.72 -15.72
CA LEU A 353 21.68 -2.69 -16.74
C LEU A 353 23.15 -2.38 -17.07
N ALA A 354 24.04 -2.37 -16.07
CA ALA A 354 25.48 -2.28 -16.31
C ALA A 354 25.99 -3.39 -17.25
N SER A 355 25.49 -4.61 -17.05
CA SER A 355 25.85 -5.77 -17.89
C SER A 355 25.28 -5.64 -19.31
N LEU A 356 24.09 -5.04 -19.48
CA LEU A 356 23.52 -4.72 -20.80
C LEU A 356 24.34 -3.67 -21.54
N TYR A 357 24.72 -2.56 -20.89
CA TYR A 357 25.59 -1.55 -21.50
C TYR A 357 27.00 -2.07 -21.83
N SER A 358 27.53 -2.99 -21.03
CA SER A 358 28.83 -3.62 -21.29
C SER A 358 28.81 -4.48 -22.55
N SER A 359 27.71 -5.20 -22.78
CA SER A 359 27.54 -6.13 -23.90
C SER A 359 26.89 -5.51 -25.15
N GLY A 360 26.18 -4.40 -25.02
CA GLY A 360 25.38 -3.80 -26.11
C GLY A 360 24.06 -4.54 -26.40
N LYS A 361 23.57 -5.35 -25.46
CA LYS A 361 22.29 -6.06 -25.60
C LYS A 361 21.13 -5.13 -25.27
N GLY A 362 20.31 -4.83 -26.27
CA GLY A 362 19.11 -3.99 -26.10
C GLY A 362 19.38 -2.49 -25.93
N VAL A 363 20.65 -2.10 -25.77
CA VAL A 363 21.15 -0.72 -25.66
C VAL A 363 22.41 -0.56 -26.50
N GLU A 364 22.76 0.67 -26.85
CA GLU A 364 24.06 0.94 -27.45
C GLU A 364 25.19 0.60 -26.46
N ARG A 365 26.20 -0.15 -26.91
CA ARG A 365 27.31 -0.55 -26.06
C ARG A 365 28.05 0.69 -25.54
N SER A 366 28.13 0.82 -24.22
CA SER A 366 28.79 1.95 -23.58
C SER A 366 29.52 1.51 -22.30
N PRO A 367 30.84 1.26 -22.37
CA PRO A 367 31.64 0.88 -21.20
C PRO A 367 31.57 1.91 -20.05
N SER A 368 31.47 3.20 -20.38
CA SER A 368 31.31 4.26 -19.38
C SER A 368 29.95 4.22 -18.67
N GLN A 369 28.83 3.99 -19.39
CA GLN A 369 27.52 3.80 -18.75
C GLN A 369 27.47 2.49 -17.96
N ALA A 370 28.11 1.43 -18.45
CA ALA A 370 28.23 0.17 -17.72
C ALA A 370 28.90 0.37 -16.35
N TYR A 371 30.05 1.06 -16.34
CA TYR A 371 30.77 1.38 -15.10
C TYR A 371 29.98 2.33 -14.20
N PHE A 372 29.30 3.34 -14.74
CA PHE A 372 28.41 4.24 -13.98
C PHE A 372 27.32 3.47 -13.20
N TRP A 373 26.57 2.60 -13.88
CA TRP A 373 25.51 1.83 -13.22
C TRP A 373 26.08 0.83 -12.20
N MET A 374 27.24 0.22 -12.51
CA MET A 374 27.92 -0.68 -11.58
C MET A 374 28.46 0.05 -10.33
N LEU A 375 28.91 1.31 -10.46
CA LEU A 375 29.29 2.15 -9.31
C LEU A 375 28.14 2.40 -8.35
N LEU A 376 26.93 2.61 -8.89
CA LEU A 376 25.73 2.78 -8.07
C LEU A 376 25.35 1.48 -7.37
N ALA A 377 25.34 0.37 -8.11
CA ALA A 377 25.01 -0.96 -7.56
C ALA A 377 26.01 -1.39 -6.47
N ALA A 378 27.31 -1.26 -6.71
CA ALA A 378 28.36 -1.62 -5.76
C ALA A 378 28.40 -0.73 -4.51
N GLY A 379 27.81 0.48 -4.58
CA GLY A 379 27.59 1.31 -3.41
C GLY A 379 26.51 0.77 -2.45
N LYS A 380 25.66 -0.14 -2.94
CA LYS A 380 24.57 -0.78 -2.17
C LYS A 380 24.87 -2.25 -1.84
N ASP A 381 25.63 -2.93 -2.69
CA ASP A 381 26.03 -4.33 -2.52
C ASP A 381 27.55 -4.44 -2.72
N SER A 382 28.28 -4.60 -1.62
CA SER A 382 29.75 -4.70 -1.62
C SER A 382 30.27 -5.93 -2.36
N SER A 383 29.45 -6.97 -2.56
CA SER A 383 29.83 -8.15 -3.36
C SER A 383 30.09 -7.81 -4.83
N LEU A 384 29.59 -6.66 -5.30
CA LEU A 384 29.78 -6.17 -6.66
C LEU A 384 31.08 -5.36 -6.84
N ALA A 385 31.86 -5.11 -5.78
CA ALA A 385 33.08 -4.30 -5.86
C ALA A 385 34.11 -4.86 -6.86
N ALA A 386 34.35 -6.17 -6.87
CA ALA A 386 35.27 -6.78 -7.83
C ALA A 386 34.79 -6.63 -9.28
N LYS A 387 33.48 -6.75 -9.52
CA LYS A 387 32.88 -6.56 -10.85
C LYS A 387 32.97 -5.10 -11.30
N ARG A 388 32.75 -4.16 -10.38
CA ARG A 388 33.00 -2.72 -10.60
C ARG A 388 34.44 -2.46 -11.01
N ASP A 389 35.40 -3.00 -10.27
CA ASP A 389 36.83 -2.75 -10.52
C ASP A 389 37.28 -3.34 -11.86
N SER A 390 36.79 -4.53 -12.21
CA SER A 390 36.99 -5.14 -13.53
C SER A 390 36.44 -4.27 -14.67
N MET A 391 35.27 -3.66 -14.50
CA MET A 391 34.68 -2.74 -15.48
C MET A 391 35.46 -1.42 -15.62
N ALA A 392 36.24 -1.03 -14.61
CA ALA A 392 37.07 0.18 -14.63
C ALA A 392 38.38 0.01 -15.43
N GLN A 393 38.92 -1.21 -15.47
CA GLN A 393 40.22 -1.51 -16.09
C GLN A 393 40.34 -1.08 -17.56
N PRO A 394 39.38 -1.41 -18.45
CA PRO A 394 39.51 -1.05 -19.87
C PRO A 394 39.20 0.41 -20.19
N LEU A 395 38.76 1.21 -19.20
CA LEU A 395 38.37 2.60 -19.41
C LEU A 395 39.56 3.56 -19.40
N SER A 396 39.51 4.58 -20.26
CA SER A 396 40.39 5.74 -20.12
C SER A 396 40.12 6.53 -18.83
N ALA A 397 41.08 7.33 -18.39
CA ALA A 397 40.90 8.20 -17.23
C ALA A 397 39.72 9.17 -17.40
N ALA A 398 39.49 9.68 -18.62
CA ALA A 398 38.39 10.57 -18.92
C ALA A 398 37.03 9.87 -18.82
N GLU A 399 36.91 8.63 -19.31
CA GLU A 399 35.68 7.84 -19.22
C GLU A 399 35.35 7.44 -17.78
N ARG A 400 36.35 7.02 -16.99
CA ARG A 400 36.17 6.74 -15.56
C ARG A 400 35.69 7.98 -14.82
N ALA A 401 36.38 9.10 -14.99
CA ALA A 401 36.02 10.35 -14.32
C ALA A 401 34.62 10.83 -14.72
N ARG A 402 34.20 10.62 -15.98
CA ARG A 402 32.84 10.94 -16.43
C ARG A 402 31.79 10.09 -15.70
N ALA A 403 31.99 8.77 -15.65
CA ALA A 403 31.08 7.86 -14.97
C ALA A 403 31.00 8.14 -13.46
N GLU A 404 32.13 8.42 -12.81
CA GLU A 404 32.18 8.77 -11.38
C GLU A 404 31.47 10.08 -11.07
N ARG A 405 31.64 11.11 -11.92
CA ARG A 405 30.88 12.37 -11.79
C ARG A 405 29.38 12.13 -11.96
N GLN A 406 28.97 11.30 -12.92
CA GLN A 406 27.57 10.95 -13.11
C GLN A 406 27.01 10.21 -11.89
N ALA A 407 27.77 9.29 -11.30
CA ALA A 407 27.39 8.56 -10.09
C ALA A 407 27.27 9.49 -8.87
N ALA A 408 28.21 10.41 -8.69
CA ALA A 408 28.14 11.43 -7.64
C ALA A 408 26.92 12.34 -7.80
N ALA A 409 26.66 12.82 -9.03
CA ALA A 409 25.49 13.64 -9.33
C ALA A 409 24.17 12.89 -9.08
N TRP A 410 24.11 11.59 -9.39
CA TRP A 410 22.94 10.76 -9.09
C TRP A 410 22.71 10.65 -7.57
N LYS A 411 23.76 10.36 -6.80
CA LYS A 411 23.68 10.25 -5.33
C LYS A 411 23.33 11.55 -4.61
N ALA A 412 23.64 12.69 -5.23
CA ALA A 412 23.32 14.01 -4.70
C ALA A 412 21.85 14.42 -4.93
N LYS A 413 21.10 13.69 -5.78
CA LYS A 413 19.65 13.94 -5.92
C LYS A 413 18.96 13.55 -4.61
N PRO A 414 17.95 14.32 -4.16
CA PRO A 414 17.08 13.85 -3.10
C PRO A 414 16.50 12.49 -3.52
N ALA A 415 16.50 11.54 -2.58
CA ALA A 415 15.87 10.25 -2.81
C ALA A 415 14.42 10.49 -3.26
N PRO A 416 13.95 9.74 -4.28
CA PRO A 416 12.58 9.89 -4.77
C PRO A 416 11.53 9.66 -3.69
#